data_AF-A0AAV0UEZ5-F1
#
_entry.id   AF-A0AAV0UEZ5-F1
#
_cell.length_a   1.000
_cell.length_b   1.000
_cell.length_c   1.000
_cell.angle_alpha   90.00
_cell.angle_beta   90.00
_cell.angle_gamma   90.00
#
_symmetry.space_group_name_H-M   'P 1'
#
loop_
_entity.id
_entity.type
_entity.pdbx_description
1 polymer ?
#
loop_
_entity_poly.entity_id
_entity_poly.type
_entity_poly.pdbx_seq_one_letter_code
_entity_poly.pdbx_strand_id
1 'polypeptide(L)'
;MTSRTITRGRGARGQLVLYNPHTVPIEVAHELEGGHGFQPKEATGCLADVMISQRQGEFPPVAFMLVHREVSGFSIERTVDRKARSMHSILKAQQAFKNAFAIAVLPIPQYSRLQLLAMRSSASIKIFPAFSIRAAVKLMVSVHEKHAIEVSKKADLLNQRMDEELLTRQHAMHTLRTNFPFLSVDECDMLLDLFGNIASISLAGAEKLLDMTVLSTSAAHAIETFFTTEYVVE
;
A
#
# COMPACT_ATOMS: atom_id res chain seq x y z
N MET A 1 5.56 38.95 1.58
CA MET A 1 6.07 37.79 2.32
C MET A 1 4.89 36.93 2.73
N THR A 2 4.57 35.90 1.95
CA THR A 2 3.45 34.99 2.24
C THR A 2 3.88 34.03 3.34
N SER A 3 3.24 34.16 4.50
CA SER A 3 3.35 33.22 5.61
C SER A 3 2.98 31.83 5.10
N ARG A 4 3.97 30.94 4.99
CA ARG A 4 3.72 29.50 4.78
C ARG A 4 3.13 28.98 6.07
N THR A 5 1.81 28.95 6.14
CA THR A 5 1.08 28.21 7.16
C THR A 5 1.57 26.76 7.08
N ILE A 6 2.37 26.33 8.06
CA ILE A 6 2.71 24.94 8.25
C ILE A 6 1.38 24.25 8.55
N THR A 7 0.80 23.61 7.55
CA THR A 7 -0.30 22.68 7.73
C THR A 7 0.21 21.63 8.70
N ARG A 8 -0.18 21.74 9.97
CA ARG A 8 -0.10 20.62 10.93
C ARG A 8 -0.84 19.48 10.24
N GLY A 9 -0.11 18.45 9.86
CA GLY A 9 -0.65 17.26 9.21
C GLY A 9 -1.89 16.81 9.96
N ARG A 10 -2.97 16.54 9.23
CA ARG A 10 -4.20 15.98 9.81
C ARG A 10 -3.87 14.58 10.35
N GLY A 11 -3.44 14.55 11.61
CA GLY A 11 -3.59 13.46 12.56
C GLY A 11 -2.92 12.12 12.22
N ALA A 12 -1.66 11.96 12.61
CA ALA A 12 -1.08 10.64 12.88
C ALA A 12 -1.58 10.03 14.22
N ARG A 13 -2.62 10.62 14.84
CA ARG A 13 -3.22 10.15 16.10
C ARG A 13 -3.70 8.71 15.95
N GLY A 14 -3.12 7.83 16.75
CA GLY A 14 -3.44 6.39 16.73
C GLY A 14 -2.67 5.59 15.68
N GLN A 15 -1.69 6.19 15.01
CA GLN A 15 -0.83 5.47 14.09
C GLN A 15 0.25 4.70 14.87
N LEU A 16 0.30 3.38 14.68
CA LEU A 16 1.25 2.52 15.36
C LEU A 16 2.61 2.55 14.64
N VAL A 17 3.67 2.72 15.42
CA VAL A 17 5.04 2.59 14.94
C VAL A 17 5.74 1.49 15.73
N LEU A 18 6.01 0.36 15.09
CA LEU A 18 6.77 -0.72 15.71
C LEU A 18 8.25 -0.49 15.44
N TYR A 19 9.07 -0.44 16.50
CA TYR A 19 10.51 -0.24 16.38
C TYR A 19 11.31 -1.23 17.21
N ASN A 20 12.52 -1.54 16.75
CA ASN A 20 13.48 -2.32 17.52
C ASN A 20 14.33 -1.37 18.37
N PRO A 21 14.27 -1.47 19.72
CA PRO A 21 14.97 -0.55 20.61
C PRO A 21 16.50 -0.68 20.54
N HIS A 22 17.03 -1.77 19.97
CA HIS A 22 18.47 -1.94 19.78
C HIS A 22 19.03 -1.16 18.59
N THR A 23 18.17 -0.73 17.66
CA THR A 23 18.59 -0.13 16.37
C THR A 23 18.04 1.27 16.17
N VAL A 24 16.88 1.57 16.77
CA VAL A 24 16.25 2.88 16.73
C VAL A 24 16.51 3.60 18.06
N PRO A 25 17.19 4.77 18.05
CA PRO A 25 17.37 5.57 19.26
C PRO A 25 16.04 5.98 19.88
N ILE A 26 15.95 5.97 21.21
CA ILE A 26 14.71 6.26 21.94
C ILE A 26 14.21 7.70 21.70
N GLU A 27 15.11 8.61 21.36
CA GLU A 27 14.79 9.99 20.99
C GLU A 27 13.92 10.07 19.74
N VAL A 28 14.07 9.11 18.81
CA VAL A 28 13.20 9.01 17.62
C VAL A 28 11.78 8.68 18.04
N ALA A 29 11.61 7.72 18.96
CA ALA A 29 10.30 7.33 19.48
C ALA A 29 9.63 8.49 20.23
N HIS A 30 10.37 9.19 21.10
CA HIS A 30 9.84 10.35 21.83
C HIS A 30 9.43 11.51 20.92
N GLU A 31 10.21 11.82 19.87
CA GLU A 31 9.85 12.90 18.93
C GLU A 31 8.62 12.52 18.08
N LEU A 32 8.48 11.24 17.70
CA LEU A 32 7.29 10.72 17.00
C LEU A 32 6.04 10.81 17.87
N GLU A 33 6.12 10.42 19.14
CA GLU A 33 5.00 10.48 20.08
C GLU A 33 4.61 11.93 20.40
N GLY A 34 5.57 12.72 20.89
CA GLY A 34 5.29 14.08 21.38
C GLY A 34 5.05 15.10 20.27
N GLY A 35 5.87 15.07 19.22
CA GLY A 35 5.84 16.08 18.15
C GLY A 35 4.78 15.82 17.07
N HIS A 36 4.41 14.56 16.89
CA HIS A 36 3.63 14.13 15.74
C HIS A 36 2.41 13.25 16.08
N GLY A 37 2.28 12.79 17.33
CA GLY A 37 1.09 12.06 17.82
C GLY A 37 1.03 10.59 17.37
N PHE A 38 2.16 10.01 16.96
CA PHE A 38 2.27 8.57 16.71
C PHE A 38 2.24 7.79 18.03
N GLN A 39 1.96 6.49 17.94
CA GLN A 39 2.03 5.54 19.05
C GLN A 39 3.21 4.59 18.82
N PRO A 40 4.44 4.98 19.19
CA PRO A 40 5.58 4.08 19.11
C PRO A 40 5.42 2.93 20.12
N LYS A 41 5.72 1.70 19.68
CA LYS A 41 5.80 0.53 20.55
C LYS A 41 7.06 -0.26 20.24
N GLU A 42 7.72 -0.70 21.29
CA GLU A 42 8.88 -1.57 21.19
C GLU A 42 8.47 -2.95 20.71
N ALA A 43 9.14 -3.42 19.67
CA ALA A 43 9.06 -4.79 19.20
C ALA A 43 10.14 -5.62 19.92
N THR A 44 9.92 -5.91 21.19
CA THR A 44 10.86 -6.69 22.03
C THR A 44 11.11 -8.07 21.41
N GLY A 45 12.39 -8.44 21.23
CA GLY A 45 12.79 -9.70 20.59
C GLY A 45 12.80 -9.65 19.05
N CYS A 46 12.45 -8.53 18.43
CA CYS A 46 12.59 -8.35 16.99
C CYS A 46 14.06 -8.22 16.62
N LEU A 47 14.52 -9.06 15.69
CA LEU A 47 15.89 -9.02 15.16
C LEU A 47 16.03 -8.11 13.93
N ALA A 48 14.94 -7.49 13.47
CA ALA A 48 14.95 -6.65 12.29
C ALA A 48 15.38 -5.21 12.63
N ASP A 49 16.16 -4.60 11.74
CA ASP A 49 16.61 -3.20 11.83
C ASP A 49 15.59 -2.22 11.23
N VAL A 50 14.31 -2.63 11.17
CA VAL A 50 13.25 -1.91 10.46
C VAL A 50 12.25 -1.37 11.46
N MET A 51 11.91 -0.09 11.30
CA MET A 51 10.77 0.54 11.94
C MET A 51 9.58 0.52 10.99
N ILE A 52 8.46 -0.03 11.44
CA ILE A 52 7.26 -0.21 10.62
C ILE A 52 6.20 0.78 11.09
N SER A 53 5.76 1.64 10.18
CA SER A 53 4.68 2.58 10.42
C SER A 53 3.42 2.06 9.73
N GLN A 54 2.35 1.85 10.50
CA GLN A 54 1.09 1.34 9.97
C GLN A 54 -0.10 2.06 10.59
N ARG A 55 -1.06 2.44 9.74
CA ARG A 55 -2.36 2.95 10.14
C ARG A 55 -3.41 1.85 9.95
N GLN A 56 -4.38 1.80 10.85
CA GLN A 56 -5.48 0.82 10.77
C GLN A 56 -6.21 0.97 9.43
N GLY A 57 -6.39 -0.14 8.72
CA GLY A 57 -7.06 -0.17 7.41
C GLY A 57 -6.24 0.33 6.22
N GLU A 58 -5.02 0.84 6.43
CA GLU A 58 -4.12 1.26 5.34
C GLU A 58 -3.05 0.20 5.08
N PHE A 59 -2.99 -0.28 3.82
CA PHE A 59 -2.01 -1.26 3.33
C PHE A 59 -1.45 -0.80 1.98
N PRO A 60 -0.15 -1.04 1.67
CA PRO A 60 0.86 -1.70 2.50
C PRO A 60 1.52 -0.78 3.54
N PRO A 61 2.01 -1.34 4.66
CA PRO A 61 2.73 -0.56 5.68
C PRO A 61 4.00 0.08 5.10
N VAL A 62 4.43 1.17 5.72
CA VAL A 62 5.66 1.87 5.33
C VAL A 62 6.79 1.45 6.26
N ALA A 63 7.85 0.91 5.68
CA ALA A 63 9.05 0.51 6.40
C ALA A 63 10.14 1.59 6.30
N PHE A 64 10.71 1.92 7.44
CA PHE A 64 11.83 2.85 7.57
C PHE A 64 13.02 2.16 8.22
N MET A 65 14.21 2.37 7.67
CA MET A 65 15.46 1.96 8.27
C MET A 65 16.24 3.18 8.70
N LEU A 66 16.59 3.23 9.99
CA LEU A 66 17.42 4.30 10.53
C LEU A 66 18.88 3.88 10.50
N VAL A 67 19.68 4.69 9.84
CA VAL A 67 21.10 4.51 9.69
C VAL A 67 21.78 5.63 10.48
N HIS A 68 22.15 5.34 11.73
CA HIS A 68 22.66 6.32 12.69
C HIS A 68 24.11 6.01 13.10
N ARG A 69 24.92 7.06 13.32
CA ARG A 69 26.37 6.92 13.61
C ARG A 69 26.67 6.22 14.93
N GLU A 70 25.78 6.35 15.90
CA GLU A 70 25.96 5.82 17.26
C GLU A 70 25.45 4.39 17.40
N VAL A 71 24.85 3.80 16.35
CA VAL A 71 24.52 2.37 16.34
C VAL A 71 25.81 1.57 16.18
N SER A 72 26.07 0.66 17.11
CA SER A 72 27.28 -0.17 17.15
C SER A 72 27.50 -0.88 15.80
N GLY A 73 28.62 -0.56 15.12
CA GLY A 73 28.98 -1.15 13.84
C GLY A 73 28.75 -0.27 12.61
N PHE A 74 28.24 0.96 12.77
CA PHE A 74 28.09 1.90 11.66
C PHE A 74 29.44 2.42 11.14
N SER A 75 29.72 2.17 9.86
CA SER A 75 30.78 2.86 9.10
C SER A 75 30.22 3.13 7.72
N ILE A 76 30.29 4.37 7.22
CA ILE A 76 29.77 4.75 5.90
C ILE A 76 30.40 3.91 4.79
N GLU A 77 31.68 3.55 4.93
CA GLU A 77 32.39 2.67 4.00
C GLU A 77 31.88 1.23 4.07
N ARG A 78 31.51 0.75 5.26
CA ARG A 78 30.92 -0.58 5.44
C ARG A 78 29.45 -0.59 5.02
N THR A 79 28.64 0.39 5.38
CA THR A 79 27.22 0.50 5.02
C THR A 79 26.99 0.46 3.51
N VAL A 80 27.99 0.81 2.69
CA VAL A 80 27.95 0.76 1.22
C VAL A 80 28.58 -0.53 0.65
N ASP A 81 29.32 -1.29 1.46
CA ASP A 81 29.78 -2.63 1.12
C ASP A 81 28.61 -3.62 1.21
N ARG A 82 28.34 -4.37 0.12
CA ARG A 82 27.29 -5.39 0.06
C ARG A 82 27.42 -6.45 1.14
N LYS A 83 28.63 -6.68 1.65
CA LYS A 83 28.89 -7.66 2.73
C LYS A 83 28.65 -7.11 4.12
N ALA A 84 28.44 -5.81 4.28
CA ALA A 84 28.12 -5.27 5.59
C ALA A 84 26.68 -5.59 5.98
N ARG A 85 26.51 -5.88 7.26
CA ARG A 85 25.21 -6.18 7.88
C ARG A 85 24.15 -5.15 7.51
N SER A 86 24.50 -3.86 7.50
CA SER A 86 23.58 -2.78 7.19
C SER A 86 23.03 -2.82 5.75
N MET A 87 23.85 -3.09 4.73
CA MET A 87 23.38 -3.19 3.34
C MET A 87 22.56 -4.47 3.12
N HIS A 88 22.94 -5.57 3.78
CA HIS A 88 22.15 -6.81 3.74
C HIS A 88 20.76 -6.64 4.33
N SER A 89 20.64 -5.97 5.49
CA SER A 89 19.34 -5.61 6.09
C SER A 89 18.52 -4.71 5.16
N ILE A 90 19.16 -3.75 4.49
CA ILE A 90 18.52 -2.85 3.52
C ILE A 90 17.94 -3.62 2.33
N LEU A 91 18.70 -4.55 1.76
CA LEU A 91 18.25 -5.38 0.62
C LEU A 91 17.11 -6.32 1.04
N LYS A 92 17.17 -6.90 2.24
CA LYS A 92 16.08 -7.71 2.80
C LYS A 92 14.80 -6.89 3.01
N ALA A 93 14.93 -5.67 3.55
CA ALA A 93 13.79 -4.78 3.72
C ALA A 93 13.16 -4.40 2.36
N GLN A 94 13.98 -4.17 1.33
CA GLN A 94 13.49 -3.91 -0.03
C GLN A 94 12.73 -5.11 -0.62
N GLN A 95 13.13 -6.35 -0.31
CA GLN A 95 12.42 -7.54 -0.75
C GLN A 95 11.13 -7.79 0.04
N ALA A 96 11.13 -7.48 1.33
CA ALA A 96 9.99 -7.73 2.22
C ALA A 96 8.90 -6.66 2.14
N PHE A 97 9.26 -5.41 1.84
CA PHE A 97 8.33 -4.28 1.84
C PHE A 97 8.26 -3.61 0.48
N LYS A 98 7.04 -3.46 -0.04
CA LYS A 98 6.77 -2.66 -1.25
C LYS A 98 7.19 -1.20 -1.07
N ASN A 99 7.04 -0.66 0.14
CA ASN A 99 7.42 0.70 0.51
C ASN A 99 8.50 0.66 1.59
N ALA A 100 9.76 0.60 1.17
CA ALA A 100 10.91 0.67 2.05
C ALA A 100 11.71 1.96 1.81
N PHE A 101 12.11 2.62 2.90
CA PHE A 101 12.91 3.83 2.87
C PHE A 101 14.04 3.73 3.90
N ALA A 102 15.21 4.26 3.55
CA ALA A 102 16.31 4.38 4.50
C ALA A 102 16.56 5.86 4.82
N ILE A 103 16.80 6.17 6.09
CA ILE A 103 17.15 7.52 6.55
C ILE A 103 18.51 7.47 7.22
N ALA A 104 19.47 8.15 6.60
CA ALA A 104 20.82 8.26 7.10
C ALA A 104 20.96 9.55 7.91
N VAL A 105 21.08 9.41 9.23
CA VAL A 105 21.28 10.55 10.13
C VAL A 105 22.77 10.83 10.23
N LEU A 106 23.20 11.91 9.56
CA LEU A 106 24.59 12.31 9.41
C LEU A 106 24.73 13.75 9.94
N PRO A 107 25.28 13.95 11.16
CA PRO A 107 25.33 15.27 11.78
C PRO A 107 26.11 16.30 10.95
N ILE A 108 27.11 15.88 10.15
CA ILE A 108 27.81 16.70 9.15
C ILE A 108 28.28 15.77 8.02
N PRO A 109 27.61 15.71 6.85
CA PRO A 109 28.09 14.90 5.75
C PRO A 109 29.18 15.65 4.99
N GLN A 110 30.34 15.02 4.80
CA GLN A 110 31.18 15.36 3.65
C GLN A 110 30.37 14.99 2.40
N TYR A 111 30.18 15.95 1.49
CA TYR A 111 29.38 15.79 0.27
C TYR A 111 29.74 14.52 -0.54
N SER A 112 31.03 14.15 -0.54
CA SER A 112 31.55 12.91 -1.13
C SER A 112 30.92 11.63 -0.56
N ARG A 113 30.59 11.60 0.74
CA ARG A 113 29.96 10.45 1.40
C ARG A 113 28.50 10.27 0.99
N LEU A 114 27.79 11.37 0.75
CA LEU A 114 26.43 11.36 0.23
C LEU A 114 26.39 10.91 -1.24
N GLN A 115 27.34 11.38 -2.05
CA GLN A 115 27.48 10.95 -3.44
C GLN A 115 27.82 9.47 -3.55
N LEU A 116 28.68 8.92 -2.70
CA LEU A 116 28.98 7.48 -2.67
C LEU A 116 27.76 6.61 -2.34
N LEU A 117 26.91 7.07 -1.41
CA LEU A 117 25.63 6.40 -1.09
C LEU A 117 24.67 6.41 -2.28
N ALA A 118 24.61 7.51 -3.03
CA ALA A 118 23.71 7.66 -4.18
C ALA A 118 24.22 6.94 -5.46
N MET A 119 25.53 6.85 -5.66
CA MET A 119 26.14 6.30 -6.88
C MET A 119 26.38 4.79 -6.83
N ARG A 120 26.44 4.16 -5.65
CA ARG A 120 26.76 2.72 -5.49
C ARG A 120 25.60 1.84 -5.05
N SER A 121 24.41 2.38 -4.77
CA SER A 121 23.27 1.56 -4.43
C SER A 121 22.73 0.84 -5.68
N SER A 122 23.04 -0.46 -5.81
CA SER A 122 22.26 -1.36 -6.67
C SER A 122 20.85 -1.65 -6.11
N ALA A 123 20.53 -1.07 -4.95
CA ALA A 123 19.22 -1.14 -4.30
C ALA A 123 18.29 -0.07 -4.89
N SER A 124 17.05 -0.42 -5.18
CA SER A 124 16.00 0.54 -5.61
C SER A 124 15.43 1.34 -4.43
N ILE A 125 15.89 1.05 -3.21
CA ILE A 125 15.48 1.74 -1.99
C ILE A 125 15.98 3.19 -2.00
N LYS A 126 15.10 4.13 -1.62
CA LYS A 126 15.47 5.54 -1.53
C LYS A 126 16.13 5.81 -0.17
N ILE A 127 17.35 6.33 -0.20
CA ILE A 127 18.10 6.75 0.98
C ILE A 127 18.02 8.27 1.12
N PHE A 128 17.48 8.75 2.24
CA PHE A 128 17.36 10.17 2.55
C PHE A 128 18.38 10.58 3.62
N PRO A 129 19.23 11.58 3.36
CA PRO A 129 20.08 12.13 4.39
C PRO A 129 19.31 13.06 5.32
N ALA A 130 19.58 12.97 6.62
CA ALA A 130 19.06 13.85 7.65
C ALA A 130 20.20 14.37 8.54
N PHE A 131 20.17 15.65 8.88
CA PHE A 131 21.27 16.29 9.66
C PHE A 131 21.06 16.22 11.18
N SER A 132 19.90 15.71 11.62
CA SER A 132 19.55 15.50 13.02
C SER A 132 18.43 14.49 13.13
N ILE A 133 18.24 13.93 14.33
CA ILE A 133 17.10 13.04 14.65
C ILE A 133 15.77 13.74 14.35
N ARG A 134 15.64 15.02 14.73
CA ARG A 134 14.46 15.81 14.44
C ARG A 134 14.19 15.99 12.94
N ALA A 135 15.23 16.20 12.15
CA ALA A 135 15.10 16.25 10.68
C ALA A 135 14.73 14.88 10.10
N ALA A 136 15.28 13.80 10.65
CA ALA A 136 14.95 12.43 10.27
C ALA A 136 13.47 12.14 10.51
N VAL A 137 12.97 12.41 11.71
CA VAL A 137 11.55 12.23 12.06
C VAL A 137 10.64 13.06 11.15
N LYS A 138 10.97 14.33 10.87
CA LYS A 138 10.20 15.14 9.92
C LYS A 138 10.16 14.54 8.51
N LEU A 139 11.27 13.98 8.03
CA LEU A 139 11.32 13.29 6.74
C LEU A 139 10.46 12.02 6.75
N MET A 140 10.51 11.24 7.83
CA MET A 140 9.67 10.05 8.00
C MET A 140 8.20 10.39 7.90
N VAL A 141 7.76 11.39 8.66
CA VAL A 141 6.37 11.86 8.67
C VAL A 141 5.98 12.37 7.28
N SER A 142 6.83 13.17 6.64
CA SER A 142 6.56 13.71 5.30
C SER A 142 6.45 12.61 4.23
N VAL A 143 7.32 11.60 4.27
CA VAL A 143 7.28 10.45 3.36
C VAL A 143 6.00 9.66 3.58
N HIS A 144 5.64 9.42 4.84
CA HIS A 144 4.43 8.72 5.20
C HIS A 144 3.16 9.48 4.73
N GLU A 145 3.04 10.77 5.05
CA GLU A 145 1.92 11.60 4.63
C GLU A 145 1.78 11.66 3.11
N LYS A 146 2.90 11.82 2.40
CA LYS A 146 2.89 11.79 0.93
C LYS A 146 2.39 10.44 0.42
N HIS A 147 2.82 9.33 1.01
CA HIS A 147 2.37 8.01 0.62
C HIS A 147 0.87 7.82 0.88
N ALA A 148 0.38 8.25 2.04
CA ALA A 148 -1.05 8.21 2.36
C ALA A 148 -1.89 9.00 1.36
N ILE A 149 -1.44 10.20 0.97
CA ILE A 149 -2.11 11.01 -0.07
C ILE A 149 -2.11 10.30 -1.41
N GLU A 150 -0.98 9.70 -1.82
CA GLU A 150 -0.89 8.96 -3.08
C GLU A 150 -1.79 7.72 -3.10
N VAL A 151 -1.89 6.99 -1.98
CA VAL A 151 -2.79 5.84 -1.83
C VAL A 151 -4.24 6.29 -1.89
N SER A 152 -4.62 7.34 -1.14
CA SER A 152 -5.97 7.91 -1.18
C SER A 152 -6.36 8.33 -2.59
N LYS A 153 -5.50 9.09 -3.29
CA LYS A 153 -5.76 9.52 -4.67
C LYS A 153 -5.93 8.34 -5.64
N LYS A 154 -5.14 7.28 -5.47
CA LYS A 154 -5.28 6.06 -6.28
C LYS A 154 -6.58 5.33 -5.97
N ALA A 155 -6.98 5.29 -4.70
CA ALA A 155 -8.26 4.71 -4.29
C ALA A 155 -9.44 5.54 -4.84
N ASP A 156 -9.37 6.88 -4.76
CA ASP A 156 -10.38 7.77 -5.34
C ASP A 156 -10.49 7.59 -6.85
N LEU A 157 -9.36 7.51 -7.55
CA LEU A 157 -9.33 7.24 -8.99
C LEU A 157 -9.88 5.85 -9.33
N LEU A 158 -9.58 4.84 -8.52
CA LEU A 158 -10.14 3.50 -8.70
C LEU A 158 -11.65 3.52 -8.49
N ASN A 159 -12.13 4.15 -7.41
CA ASN A 159 -13.56 4.29 -7.13
C ASN A 159 -14.26 5.03 -8.28
N GLN A 160 -13.68 6.13 -8.77
CA GLN A 160 -14.18 6.82 -9.96
C GLN A 160 -14.24 5.89 -11.17
N ARG A 161 -13.22 5.08 -11.45
CA ARG A 161 -13.27 4.09 -12.54
C ARG A 161 -14.28 2.98 -12.28
N MET A 162 -14.45 2.53 -11.04
CA MET A 162 -15.46 1.54 -10.70
C MET A 162 -16.86 2.11 -10.95
N ASP A 163 -17.10 3.35 -10.57
CA ASP A 163 -18.37 4.04 -10.77
C ASP A 163 -18.62 4.39 -12.25
N GLU A 164 -17.59 4.85 -12.97
CA GLU A 164 -17.67 5.29 -14.36
C GLU A 164 -17.57 4.16 -15.38
N GLU A 165 -16.86 3.07 -15.09
CA GLU A 165 -16.65 1.95 -16.03
C GLU A 165 -17.43 0.71 -15.60
N LEU A 166 -17.33 0.24 -14.34
CA LEU A 166 -17.90 -1.06 -13.92
C LEU A 166 -19.41 -1.03 -13.69
N LEU A 167 -19.98 0.12 -13.32
CA LEU A 167 -21.43 0.27 -13.09
C LEU A 167 -22.20 0.70 -14.35
N THR A 168 -21.54 0.76 -15.51
CA THR A 168 -22.22 1.10 -16.77
C THR A 168 -22.95 -0.10 -17.34
N ARG A 169 -24.10 0.15 -17.98
CA ARG A 169 -24.82 -0.86 -18.75
C ARG A 169 -23.92 -1.52 -19.80
N GLN A 170 -23.03 -0.76 -20.42
CA GLN A 170 -22.10 -1.26 -21.43
C GLN A 170 -21.09 -2.27 -20.85
N HIS A 171 -20.59 -2.02 -19.64
CA HIS A 171 -19.73 -2.98 -18.95
C HIS A 171 -20.51 -4.23 -18.52
N ALA A 172 -21.72 -4.07 -17.98
CA ALA A 172 -22.56 -5.21 -17.65
C ALA A 172 -22.85 -6.09 -18.88
N MET A 173 -23.15 -5.47 -20.02
CA MET A 173 -23.30 -6.15 -21.31
C MET A 173 -22.03 -6.89 -21.73
N HIS A 174 -20.87 -6.24 -21.61
CA HIS A 174 -19.60 -6.88 -21.95
C HIS A 174 -19.31 -8.08 -21.04
N THR A 175 -19.55 -7.95 -19.74
CA THR A 175 -19.33 -9.01 -18.76
C THR A 175 -20.27 -10.20 -18.97
N LEU A 176 -21.56 -9.96 -19.24
CA LEU A 176 -22.50 -11.03 -19.57
C LEU A 176 -22.08 -11.78 -20.84
N ARG A 177 -21.70 -11.05 -21.90
CA ARG A 177 -21.28 -11.68 -23.16
C ARG A 177 -19.97 -12.46 -23.05
N THR A 178 -19.05 -12.01 -22.22
CA THR A 178 -17.76 -12.69 -22.01
C THR A 178 -17.95 -13.98 -21.19
N ASN A 179 -18.81 -13.98 -20.19
CA ASN A 179 -19.02 -15.16 -19.31
C ASN A 179 -20.09 -16.13 -19.84
N PHE A 180 -21.05 -15.63 -20.62
CA PHE A 180 -22.15 -16.42 -21.20
C PHE A 180 -22.14 -16.31 -22.74
N PRO A 181 -21.15 -16.89 -23.43
CA PRO A 181 -21.02 -16.78 -24.88
C PRO A 181 -22.15 -17.45 -25.65
N PHE A 182 -22.97 -18.27 -24.99
CA PHE A 182 -24.18 -18.89 -25.54
C PHE A 182 -25.38 -17.94 -25.56
N LEU A 183 -25.31 -16.79 -24.88
CA LEU A 183 -26.35 -15.76 -24.94
C LEU A 183 -26.08 -14.80 -26.10
N SER A 184 -27.14 -14.47 -26.83
CA SER A 184 -27.13 -13.39 -27.81
C SER A 184 -27.03 -12.01 -27.14
N VAL A 185 -26.75 -11.00 -27.97
CA VAL A 185 -26.72 -9.60 -27.51
C VAL A 185 -28.08 -9.19 -26.96
N ASP A 186 -29.17 -9.57 -27.64
CA ASP A 186 -30.53 -9.20 -27.24
C ASP A 186 -30.95 -9.89 -25.93
N GLU A 187 -30.54 -11.15 -25.72
CA GLU A 187 -30.77 -11.85 -24.45
C GLU A 187 -30.01 -11.23 -23.28
N CYS A 188 -28.76 -10.80 -23.49
CA CYS A 188 -28.00 -10.09 -22.48
C CYS A 188 -28.64 -8.73 -22.14
N ASP A 189 -29.14 -8.02 -23.16
CA ASP A 189 -29.75 -6.70 -22.98
C ASP A 189 -31.10 -6.81 -22.25
N MET A 190 -31.92 -7.80 -22.63
CA MET A 190 -33.17 -8.15 -21.95
C MET A 190 -32.95 -8.51 -20.48
N LEU A 191 -31.90 -9.30 -20.16
CA LEU A 191 -31.57 -9.63 -18.79
C LEU A 191 -31.26 -8.37 -17.97
N LEU A 192 -30.53 -7.41 -18.54
CA LEU A 192 -30.25 -6.15 -17.85
C LEU A 192 -31.48 -5.24 -17.74
N ASP A 193 -32.42 -5.29 -18.68
CA ASP A 193 -33.68 -4.55 -18.58
C ASP A 193 -34.60 -5.09 -17.50
N LEU A 194 -34.69 -6.42 -17.37
CA LEU A 194 -35.61 -7.06 -16.43
C LEU A 194 -35.06 -7.11 -15.00
N PHE A 195 -33.75 -7.29 -14.84
CA PHE A 195 -33.12 -7.47 -13.53
C PHE A 195 -32.27 -6.26 -13.09
N GLY A 196 -32.01 -5.32 -14.00
CA GLY A 196 -31.30 -4.06 -13.74
C GLY A 196 -29.77 -4.18 -13.66
N ASN A 197 -29.24 -5.25 -13.07
CA ASN A 197 -27.80 -5.47 -12.94
C ASN A 197 -27.44 -6.96 -12.78
N ILE A 198 -26.15 -7.28 -12.90
CA ILE A 198 -25.63 -8.66 -12.81
C ILE A 198 -25.86 -9.27 -11.41
N ALA A 199 -25.78 -8.49 -10.33
CA ALA A 199 -26.01 -9.02 -8.98
C ALA A 199 -27.45 -9.52 -8.82
N SER A 200 -28.44 -8.78 -9.33
CA SER A 200 -29.84 -9.21 -9.36
C SER A 200 -30.04 -10.47 -10.20
N ILE A 201 -29.32 -10.60 -11.33
CA ILE A 201 -29.34 -11.81 -12.18
C ILE A 201 -28.75 -12.99 -11.42
N SER A 202 -27.62 -12.81 -10.72
CA SER A 202 -26.98 -13.89 -9.96
C SER A 202 -27.82 -14.45 -8.82
N LEU A 203 -28.75 -13.64 -8.30
CA LEU A 203 -29.71 -14.03 -7.26
C LEU A 203 -31.01 -14.56 -7.86
N ALA A 204 -31.25 -14.37 -9.16
CA ALA A 204 -32.39 -14.93 -9.86
C ALA A 204 -32.05 -16.38 -10.24
N GLY A 205 -32.52 -17.33 -9.45
CA GLY A 205 -32.44 -18.75 -9.77
C GLY A 205 -33.11 -19.08 -11.11
N ALA A 206 -32.85 -20.28 -11.64
CA ALA A 206 -33.27 -20.64 -13.00
C ALA A 206 -34.79 -20.56 -13.22
N GLU A 207 -35.58 -20.92 -12.22
CA GLU A 207 -37.05 -20.81 -12.24
C GLU A 207 -37.49 -19.37 -12.51
N LYS A 208 -36.94 -18.41 -11.76
CA LYS A 208 -37.26 -16.99 -11.91
C LYS A 208 -36.76 -16.41 -13.24
N LEU A 209 -35.63 -16.90 -13.74
CA LEU A 209 -35.13 -16.51 -15.07
C LEU A 209 -36.09 -17.00 -16.16
N LEU A 210 -36.58 -18.24 -16.08
CA LEU A 210 -37.51 -18.78 -17.06
C LEU A 210 -38.89 -18.13 -17.02
N ASP A 211 -39.35 -17.71 -15.84
CA ASP A 211 -40.64 -17.03 -15.69
C ASP A 211 -40.66 -15.63 -16.29
N MET A 212 -39.54 -14.90 -16.25
CA MET A 212 -39.48 -13.50 -16.67
C MET A 212 -38.82 -13.28 -18.03
N THR A 213 -38.12 -14.27 -18.60
CA THR A 213 -37.35 -14.14 -19.83
C THR A 213 -37.77 -15.16 -20.88
N VAL A 214 -37.31 -14.98 -22.12
CA VAL A 214 -37.46 -15.98 -23.19
C VAL A 214 -36.25 -16.91 -23.33
N LEU A 215 -35.42 -16.99 -22.29
CA LEU A 215 -34.24 -17.87 -22.28
C LEU A 215 -34.66 -19.35 -22.40
N SER A 216 -33.79 -20.14 -23.02
CA SER A 216 -33.93 -21.59 -22.99
C SER A 216 -33.72 -22.14 -21.58
N THR A 217 -34.37 -23.27 -21.25
CA THR A 217 -34.18 -23.99 -19.98
C THR A 217 -32.71 -24.28 -19.70
N SER A 218 -31.95 -24.64 -20.74
CA SER A 218 -30.50 -24.87 -20.64
C SER A 218 -29.72 -23.60 -20.32
N ALA A 219 -30.09 -22.45 -20.89
CA ALA A 219 -29.41 -21.18 -20.63
C ALA A 219 -29.67 -20.70 -19.20
N ALA A 220 -30.92 -20.77 -18.73
CA ALA A 220 -31.28 -20.36 -17.37
C ALA A 220 -30.54 -21.19 -16.29
N HIS A 221 -30.48 -22.51 -16.45
CA HIS A 221 -29.72 -23.36 -15.53
C HIS A 221 -28.21 -23.17 -15.64
N ALA A 222 -27.67 -22.87 -16.82
CA ALA A 222 -26.24 -22.57 -16.97
C ALA A 222 -25.85 -21.28 -16.23
N ILE A 223 -26.71 -20.25 -16.28
CA ILE A 223 -26.51 -19.00 -15.54
C ILE A 223 -26.56 -19.25 -14.03
N GLU A 224 -27.58 -19.96 -13.55
CA GLU A 224 -27.70 -20.32 -12.13
C GLU A 224 -26.47 -21.09 -11.66
N THR A 225 -26.08 -22.13 -12.41
CA THR A 225 -24.91 -22.96 -12.09
C THR A 225 -23.66 -22.07 -12.01
N PHE A 226 -23.42 -21.20 -12.98
CA PHE A 226 -22.25 -20.31 -12.97
C PHE A 226 -22.13 -19.48 -11.68
N PHE A 227 -23.25 -18.98 -11.14
CA PHE A 227 -23.23 -18.16 -9.93
C PHE A 227 -23.25 -18.97 -8.63
N THR A 228 -23.78 -20.19 -8.64
CA THR A 228 -23.85 -21.04 -7.44
C THR A 228 -22.65 -21.95 -7.25
N THR A 229 -21.88 -22.22 -8.31
CA THR A 229 -20.73 -23.13 -8.20
C THR A 229 -19.59 -22.45 -7.46
N GLU A 230 -19.18 -22.99 -6.31
CA GLU A 230 -17.97 -22.54 -5.64
C GLU A 230 -16.77 -22.80 -6.55
N TYR A 231 -15.92 -21.79 -6.75
CA TYR A 231 -14.67 -21.95 -7.48
C TYR A 231 -13.76 -22.93 -6.71
N VAL A 232 -13.66 -24.16 -7.21
CA VAL A 232 -12.54 -25.04 -6.84
C VAL A 232 -11.31 -24.49 -7.55
N VAL A 233 -10.47 -23.80 -6.78
CA VAL A 233 -9.14 -23.42 -7.26
C VAL A 233 -8.28 -24.68 -7.22
N GLU A 234 -8.12 -25.34 -8.37
CA GLU A 234 -7.11 -26.39 -8.57
C GLU A 234 -5.70 -25.80 -8.68
#